data_AF-A0A7C5XJA7-F1
#
_entry.id   AF-A0A7C5XJA7-F1
#
_cell.length_a   1.000
_cell.length_b   1.000
_cell.length_c   1.000
_cell.angle_alpha   90.00
_cell.angle_beta   90.00
_cell.angle_gamma   90.00
#
_symmetry.space_group_name_H-M   'P 1'
#
loop_
_entity.id
_entity.type
_entity.pdbx_description
1 polymer ?
#
loop_
_entity_poly.entity_id
_entity_poly.type
_entity_poly.pdbx_seq_one_letter_code
_entity_poly.pdbx_strand_id
1 'polypeptide(L)'
;MGTLYMVIYGYIPYLVVLIFIAGILYRFISWVISSSLTGLYSVAIMPNRDDYIKVTREVLKRIFTFYTLNTNDRLLFIGSFLFHWGIWVVLIGHLGVILPESVLSSFGITPSLHRLIAYVAGGIAGTMALTGLVILTIRRIIGYEVRVYSFNVRVNAPKISYLDDYFALSILLLLVLFGLMQTLWLHPDFEATVVPWIASLASFKPSVSYIAIAPLITQVHVFLAMLFIAYFPWGKMMHPFSFLIMPTITRPAIKISKLGAS
;
A
#
# COMPACT_ATOMS: atom_id res chain seq x y z
N MET A 1 -16.69 8.93 28.67
CA MET A 1 -16.05 8.90 27.33
C MET A 1 -17.08 9.34 26.30
N GLY A 2 -16.73 10.28 25.42
CA GLY A 2 -17.69 11.11 24.72
C GLY A 2 -18.28 10.52 23.43
N THR A 3 -19.45 11.04 23.04
CA THR A 3 -20.15 10.76 21.77
C THR A 3 -19.22 10.82 20.56
N LEU A 4 -18.23 11.71 20.58
CA LEU A 4 -17.23 11.87 19.52
C LEU A 4 -16.39 10.59 19.29
N TYR A 5 -15.95 9.92 20.35
CA TYR A 5 -15.18 8.66 20.22
C TYR A 5 -16.03 7.55 19.61
N MET A 6 -17.30 7.47 20.01
CA MET A 6 -18.25 6.51 19.44
C MET A 6 -18.48 6.77 17.95
N VAL A 7 -18.56 8.03 17.53
CA VAL A 7 -18.65 8.40 16.12
C VAL A 7 -17.38 7.97 15.37
N ILE A 8 -16.21 8.42 15.84
CA ILE A 8 -14.94 8.26 15.12
C ILE A 8 -14.43 6.81 15.10
N TYR A 9 -14.47 6.12 16.23
CA TYR A 9 -13.91 4.77 16.37
C TYR A 9 -14.97 3.68 16.52
N GLY A 10 -16.25 4.03 16.56
CA GLY A 10 -17.36 3.07 16.58
C GLY A 10 -18.05 3.00 15.23
N TYR A 11 -18.63 4.11 14.74
CA TYR A 11 -19.45 4.11 13.53
C TYR A 11 -18.69 4.36 12.22
N ILE A 12 -17.75 5.30 12.20
CA ILE A 12 -16.94 5.61 11.00
C ILE A 12 -16.20 4.38 10.44
N PRO A 13 -15.64 3.44 11.23
CA PRO A 13 -15.00 2.25 10.68
C PRO A 13 -15.90 1.45 9.72
N TYR A 14 -17.19 1.31 10.04
CA TYR A 14 -18.13 0.62 9.17
C TYR A 14 -18.38 1.36 7.86
N LEU A 15 -18.52 2.70 7.92
CA LEU A 15 -18.66 3.54 6.75
C LEU A 15 -17.41 3.46 5.85
N VAL A 16 -16.23 3.47 6.46
CA VAL A 16 -14.94 3.35 5.76
C VAL A 16 -14.85 2.02 5.01
N VAL A 17 -15.18 0.90 5.66
CA VAL A 17 -15.20 -0.42 5.03
C VAL A 17 -16.23 -0.46 3.89
N LEU A 18 -17.41 0.12 4.08
CA LEU A 18 -18.43 0.22 3.04
C LEU A 18 -17.94 1.00 1.82
N ILE A 19 -17.34 2.19 2.03
CA ILE A 19 -16.76 3.02 0.97
C ILE A 19 -15.65 2.26 0.24
N PHE A 20 -14.79 1.56 0.97
CA PHE A 20 -13.70 0.79 0.40
C PHE A 20 -14.21 -0.32 -0.51
N ILE A 21 -15.14 -1.16 -0.01
CA ILE A 21 -15.71 -2.27 -0.77
C ILE A 21 -16.50 -1.76 -1.97
N ALA A 22 -17.39 -0.78 -1.77
CA ALA A 22 -18.19 -0.21 -2.85
C ALA A 22 -17.31 0.46 -3.91
N GLY A 23 -16.26 1.16 -3.51
CA GLY A 23 -15.29 1.77 -4.41
C GLY A 23 -14.49 0.74 -5.22
N ILE A 24 -14.04 -0.36 -4.59
CA ILE A 24 -13.39 -1.47 -5.30
C ILE A 24 -14.34 -2.08 -6.33
N LEU A 25 -15.57 -2.39 -5.93
CA LEU A 25 -16.58 -2.97 -6.82
C LEU A 25 -16.89 -2.04 -7.99
N TYR A 26 -17.11 -0.75 -7.72
CA TYR A 26 -17.34 0.26 -8.74
C TYR A 26 -16.19 0.29 -9.76
N ARG A 27 -14.93 0.34 -9.29
CA ARG A 27 -13.75 0.35 -10.16
C ARG A 27 -13.67 -0.91 -11.01
N PHE A 28 -13.86 -2.08 -10.40
CA PHE A 28 -13.86 -3.36 -11.10
C PHE A 28 -14.93 -3.42 -12.20
N ILE A 29 -16.17 -3.09 -11.85
CA ILE A 29 -17.31 -3.06 -12.80
C ILE A 29 -17.02 -2.06 -13.93
N SER A 30 -16.50 -0.87 -13.61
CA SER A 30 -16.18 0.15 -14.61
C SER A 30 -15.12 -0.32 -15.62
N TRP A 31 -14.13 -1.10 -15.20
CA TRP A 31 -13.13 -1.67 -16.10
C TRP A 31 -13.67 -2.82 -16.95
N VAL A 32 -14.56 -3.64 -16.41
CA VAL A 32 -15.17 -4.76 -17.15
C VAL A 32 -16.12 -4.25 -18.23
N ILE A 33 -16.97 -3.28 -17.90
CA ILE A 33 -18.05 -2.78 -18.77
C ILE A 33 -17.58 -1.70 -19.75
N SER A 34 -16.45 -1.04 -19.49
CA SER A 34 -15.89 -0.02 -20.38
C SER A 34 -15.67 -0.55 -21.81
N SER A 35 -16.39 0.01 -22.77
CA SER A 35 -16.22 -0.23 -24.21
C SER A 35 -15.11 0.63 -24.83
N SER A 36 -14.61 1.62 -24.09
CA SER A 36 -13.46 2.46 -24.47
C SER A 36 -12.15 1.72 -24.21
N LEU A 37 -11.02 2.17 -24.80
CA LEU A 37 -9.65 1.61 -24.66
C LEU A 37 -9.17 1.35 -23.21
N THR A 38 -9.91 1.83 -22.21
CA THR A 38 -9.65 1.66 -20.78
C THR A 38 -10.27 0.39 -20.18
N GLY A 39 -11.09 -0.35 -20.93
CA GLY A 39 -11.75 -1.57 -20.47
C GLY A 39 -10.95 -2.85 -20.69
N LEU A 40 -11.24 -3.90 -19.92
CA LEU A 40 -10.57 -5.20 -20.07
C LEU A 40 -10.82 -5.78 -21.48
N TYR A 41 -12.03 -5.59 -22.01
CA TYR A 41 -12.41 -6.06 -23.35
C TYR A 41 -11.70 -5.30 -24.48
N SER A 42 -11.58 -3.97 -24.37
CA SER A 42 -10.92 -3.15 -25.39
C SER A 42 -9.40 -3.35 -25.46
N VAL A 43 -8.80 -3.80 -24.35
CA VAL A 43 -7.37 -4.11 -24.26
C VAL A 43 -7.07 -5.55 -24.71
N ALA A 44 -8.10 -6.39 -24.90
CA ALA A 44 -7.97 -7.78 -25.30
C ALA A 44 -7.63 -7.99 -26.78
N ILE A 45 -7.27 -6.95 -27.55
CA ILE A 45 -6.93 -7.10 -28.97
C ILE A 45 -5.46 -7.51 -29.10
N MET A 46 -5.21 -8.82 -29.08
CA MET A 46 -4.14 -9.58 -29.78
C MET A 46 -4.01 -11.00 -29.18
N PRO A 47 -3.69 -12.03 -29.99
CA PRO A 47 -3.60 -13.40 -29.55
C PRO A 47 -2.32 -13.59 -28.73
N ASN A 48 -2.40 -13.39 -27.41
CA ASN A 48 -1.36 -13.85 -26.51
C ASN A 48 -1.33 -15.38 -26.59
N ARG A 49 -0.25 -15.96 -27.12
CA ARG A 49 -0.06 -17.42 -27.21
C ARG A 49 0.63 -18.01 -25.97
N ASP A 50 0.96 -17.17 -24.99
CA ASP A 50 1.62 -17.62 -23.78
C ASP A 50 0.64 -18.19 -22.75
N ASP A 51 1.06 -19.28 -22.13
CA ASP A 51 0.33 -19.97 -21.07
C ASP A 51 0.14 -19.09 -19.83
N TYR A 52 -0.97 -19.28 -19.11
CA TYR A 52 -1.38 -18.50 -17.93
C TYR A 52 -0.28 -18.46 -16.85
N ILE A 53 0.47 -19.55 -16.71
CA ILE A 53 1.58 -19.66 -15.75
C ILE A 53 2.72 -18.71 -16.13
N LYS A 54 3.06 -18.59 -17.42
CA LYS A 54 4.13 -17.69 -17.89
C LYS A 54 3.74 -16.23 -17.65
N VAL A 55 2.50 -15.88 -17.96
CA VAL A 55 1.90 -14.57 -17.70
C VAL A 55 1.98 -14.22 -16.21
N THR A 56 1.51 -15.12 -15.34
CA THR A 56 1.51 -14.91 -13.89
C THR A 56 2.93 -14.71 -13.34
N ARG A 57 3.88 -15.57 -13.75
CA ARG A 57 5.29 -15.44 -13.35
C ARG A 57 5.90 -14.11 -13.78
N GLU A 58 5.58 -13.67 -14.98
CA GLU A 58 6.08 -12.42 -15.56
C GLU A 58 5.52 -11.19 -14.82
N VAL A 59 4.24 -11.20 -14.45
CA VAL A 59 3.62 -10.16 -13.60
C VAL A 59 4.29 -10.12 -12.23
N LEU A 60 4.43 -11.26 -11.56
CA LEU A 60 5.10 -11.33 -10.25
C LEU A 60 6.53 -10.80 -10.32
N LYS A 61 7.26 -11.13 -11.39
CA LYS A 61 8.62 -10.61 -11.59
C LYS A 61 8.61 -9.08 -11.66
N ARG A 62 7.68 -8.44 -12.36
CA ARG A 62 7.59 -6.97 -12.40
C ARG A 62 7.30 -6.35 -11.04
N ILE A 63 6.37 -6.95 -10.29
CA ILE A 63 5.95 -6.45 -8.98
C ILE A 63 7.12 -6.48 -7.99
N PHE A 64 7.90 -7.56 -7.97
CA PHE A 64 8.93 -7.75 -6.93
C PHE A 64 10.35 -7.34 -7.34
N THR A 65 10.69 -7.34 -8.62
CA THR A 65 12.06 -7.03 -9.07
C THR A 65 12.22 -5.69 -9.77
N PHE A 66 11.12 -4.99 -10.09
CA PHE A 66 11.14 -3.69 -10.74
C PHE A 66 12.02 -3.63 -12.00
N TYR A 67 12.22 -4.76 -12.69
CA TYR A 67 13.19 -4.83 -13.78
C TYR A 67 12.79 -3.98 -15.00
N THR A 68 11.51 -3.60 -15.09
CA THR A 68 10.97 -2.69 -16.11
C THR A 68 11.18 -1.22 -15.78
N LEU A 69 11.61 -0.90 -14.55
CA LEU A 69 11.87 0.46 -14.12
C LEU A 69 13.15 0.96 -14.76
N ASN A 70 13.18 2.25 -15.14
CA ASN A 70 14.37 2.84 -15.74
C ASN A 70 15.51 2.92 -14.70
N THR A 71 16.55 2.10 -14.88
CA THR A 71 17.72 2.08 -14.01
C THR A 71 18.59 3.34 -14.11
N ASN A 72 18.38 4.18 -15.13
CA ASN A 72 19.05 5.48 -15.23
C ASN A 72 18.54 6.48 -14.18
N ASP A 73 17.38 6.24 -13.56
CA ASP A 73 16.88 7.01 -12.44
C ASP A 73 17.07 6.24 -11.13
N ARG A 74 18.26 6.40 -10.54
CA ARG A 74 18.66 5.66 -9.33
C ARG A 74 17.77 5.96 -8.13
N LEU A 75 17.33 7.22 -7.97
CA LEU A 75 16.48 7.61 -6.85
C LEU A 75 15.09 6.99 -6.98
N LEU A 76 14.53 6.94 -8.19
CA LEU A 76 13.29 6.24 -8.45
C LEU A 76 13.43 4.75 -8.13
N PHE A 77 14.51 4.10 -8.59
CA PHE A 77 14.72 2.67 -8.37
C PHE A 77 14.88 2.33 -6.88
N ILE A 78 15.82 2.97 -6.19
CA ILE A 78 16.09 2.69 -4.77
C ILE A 78 14.89 3.06 -3.92
N GLY A 79 14.29 4.23 -4.15
CA GLY A 79 13.11 4.68 -3.42
C GLY A 79 11.92 3.73 -3.60
N SER A 80 11.67 3.28 -4.84
CA SER A 80 10.59 2.32 -5.12
C SER A 80 10.87 0.96 -4.49
N PHE A 81 12.10 0.46 -4.59
CA PHE A 81 12.48 -0.84 -4.01
C PHE A 81 12.29 -0.84 -2.48
N LEU A 82 12.88 0.13 -1.79
CA LEU A 82 12.79 0.26 -0.34
C LEU A 82 11.34 0.43 0.13
N PHE A 83 10.58 1.30 -0.54
CA PHE A 83 9.18 1.53 -0.18
C PHE A 83 8.33 0.27 -0.32
N HIS A 84 8.35 -0.38 -1.49
CA HIS A 84 7.44 -1.48 -1.76
C HIS A 84 7.78 -2.73 -0.96
N TRP A 85 9.06 -3.09 -0.84
CA TRP A 85 9.44 -4.24 -0.01
C TRP A 85 9.17 -3.97 1.47
N GLY A 86 9.44 -2.75 1.95
CA GLY A 86 9.09 -2.35 3.31
C GLY A 86 7.59 -2.43 3.57
N ILE A 87 6.77 -1.80 2.72
CA ILE A 87 5.32 -1.73 2.93
C ILE A 87 4.66 -3.11 2.81
N TRP A 88 5.10 -4.00 1.92
CA TRP A 88 4.55 -5.35 1.83
C TRP A 88 4.75 -6.13 3.14
N VAL A 89 5.97 -6.09 3.71
CA VAL A 89 6.25 -6.75 4.98
C VAL A 89 5.43 -6.12 6.12
N VAL A 90 5.33 -4.79 6.16
CA VAL A 90 4.50 -4.09 7.16
C VAL A 90 3.04 -4.48 7.05
N LEU A 91 2.46 -4.50 5.85
CA LEU A 91 1.05 -4.87 5.61
C LEU A 91 0.77 -6.32 6.00
N ILE A 92 1.67 -7.25 5.66
CA ILE A 92 1.56 -8.64 6.08
C ILE A 92 1.65 -8.75 7.60
N GLY A 93 2.56 -8.01 8.25
CA GLY A 93 2.67 -7.96 9.71
C GLY A 93 1.39 -7.48 10.40
N HIS A 94 0.66 -6.53 9.81
CA HIS A 94 -0.61 -6.04 10.35
C HIS A 94 -1.72 -7.12 10.37
N LEU A 95 -1.60 -8.18 9.57
CA LEU A 95 -2.53 -9.31 9.66
C LEU A 95 -2.51 -9.94 11.07
N GLY A 96 -1.39 -9.86 11.79
CA GLY A 96 -1.31 -10.31 13.18
C GLY A 96 -2.17 -9.51 14.16
N VAL A 97 -2.52 -8.27 13.84
CA VAL A 97 -3.42 -7.44 14.67
C VAL A 97 -4.88 -7.60 14.23
N ILE A 98 -5.12 -8.00 12.98
CA ILE A 98 -6.46 -8.16 12.41
C ILE A 98 -7.03 -9.56 12.68
N LEU A 99 -6.19 -10.59 12.65
CA LEU A 99 -6.60 -11.97 12.86
C LEU A 99 -6.85 -12.27 14.35
N PRO A 100 -7.86 -13.09 14.68
CA PRO A 100 -8.06 -13.55 16.04
C PRO A 100 -6.84 -14.33 16.58
N GLU A 101 -6.59 -14.23 17.89
CA GLU A 101 -5.49 -14.95 18.54
C GLU A 101 -5.55 -16.47 18.32
N SER A 102 -6.76 -17.04 18.23
CA SER A 102 -6.96 -18.47 17.92
C SER A 102 -6.35 -18.85 16.57
N VAL A 103 -6.46 -18.00 15.56
CA VAL A 103 -5.84 -18.22 14.24
C VAL A 103 -4.32 -18.17 14.36
N LEU A 104 -3.76 -17.15 15.02
CA LEU A 104 -2.31 -17.04 15.21
C LEU A 104 -1.73 -18.22 15.99
N SER A 105 -2.39 -18.63 17.06
CA SER A 105 -1.99 -19.78 17.87
C SER A 105 -2.03 -21.09 17.09
N SER A 106 -2.93 -21.24 16.12
CA SER A 106 -2.97 -22.42 15.23
C SER A 106 -1.75 -22.53 14.32
N PHE A 107 -1.11 -21.40 14.01
CA PHE A 107 0.18 -21.35 13.31
C PHE A 107 1.39 -21.40 14.28
N GLY A 108 1.16 -21.63 15.58
CA GLY A 108 2.21 -21.67 16.59
C GLY A 108 2.74 -20.28 16.98
N ILE A 109 2.04 -19.20 16.62
CA ILE A 109 2.46 -17.84 16.93
C ILE A 109 1.92 -17.45 18.32
N THR A 110 2.80 -17.41 19.31
CA THR A 110 2.47 -16.92 20.66
C THR A 110 2.39 -15.38 20.68
N PRO A 111 1.70 -14.76 21.66
CA PRO A 111 1.67 -13.30 21.79
C PRO A 111 3.08 -12.67 21.90
N SER A 112 3.99 -13.32 22.65
CA SER A 112 5.38 -12.88 22.78
C SER A 112 6.14 -12.95 21.46
N LEU A 113 5.93 -14.01 20.67
CA LEU A 113 6.53 -14.16 19.35
C LEU A 113 5.95 -13.13 18.36
N HIS A 114 4.64 -12.90 18.38
CA HIS A 114 3.99 -11.88 17.56
C HIS A 114 4.56 -10.48 17.86
N ARG A 115 4.68 -10.11 19.13
CA ARG A 115 5.28 -8.84 19.55
C ARG A 115 6.74 -8.71 19.09
N LEU A 116 7.53 -9.78 19.22
CA LEU A 116 8.92 -9.79 18.74
C LEU A 116 9.01 -9.60 17.21
N ILE A 117 8.18 -10.31 16.45
CA ILE A 117 8.11 -10.17 14.99
C ILE A 117 7.70 -8.74 14.61
N ALA A 118 6.68 -8.19 15.29
CA ALA A 118 6.20 -6.83 15.05
C ALA A 118 7.29 -5.79 15.29
N TYR A 119 8.10 -5.92 16.35
CA TYR A 119 9.16 -4.96 16.65
C TYR A 119 10.38 -5.11 15.74
N VAL A 120 10.85 -6.34 15.51
CA VAL A 120 12.07 -6.56 14.72
C VAL A 120 11.77 -6.45 13.22
N ALA A 121 10.91 -7.32 12.70
CA ALA A 121 10.60 -7.34 11.27
C ALA A 121 9.82 -6.09 10.86
N GLY A 122 8.84 -5.67 11.67
CA GLY A 122 8.10 -4.44 11.43
C GLY A 122 8.97 -3.19 11.56
N GLY A 123 9.93 -3.14 12.48
CA GLY A 123 10.85 -2.01 12.62
C GLY A 123 11.79 -1.86 11.42
N ILE A 124 12.39 -2.97 10.96
CA ILE A 124 13.24 -3.00 9.76
C ILE A 124 12.41 -2.58 8.53
N ALA A 125 11.27 -3.23 8.32
CA ALA A 125 10.42 -3.00 7.17
C ALA A 125 9.82 -1.58 7.14
N GLY A 126 9.39 -1.07 8.30
CA GLY A 126 8.89 0.30 8.43
C GLY A 126 9.99 1.34 8.18
N THR A 127 11.23 1.07 8.61
CA THR A 127 12.39 1.94 8.32
C THR A 127 12.70 1.96 6.82
N MET A 128 12.67 0.80 6.16
CA MET A 128 12.80 0.70 4.70
C MET A 128 11.68 1.48 4.00
N ALA A 129 10.43 1.27 4.42
CA ALA A 129 9.27 1.93 3.84
C ALA A 129 9.36 3.46 3.96
N LEU A 130 9.72 3.96 5.15
CA LEU A 130 9.88 5.39 5.42
C LEU A 130 11.00 6.00 4.58
N THR A 131 12.16 5.33 4.53
CA THR A 131 13.30 5.79 3.73
C THR A 131 12.93 5.90 2.25
N GLY A 132 12.26 4.88 1.71
CA GLY A 132 11.77 4.88 0.33
C GLY A 132 10.76 6.01 0.07
N LEU A 133 9.80 6.22 0.97
CA LEU A 133 8.83 7.31 0.88
C LEU A 133 9.49 8.69 0.89
N VAL A 134 10.47 8.90 1.76
CA VAL A 134 11.21 10.17 1.84
C VAL A 134 11.95 10.44 0.53
N ILE A 135 12.67 9.45 -0.01
CA ILE A 135 13.37 9.57 -1.30
C ILE A 135 12.38 9.94 -2.43
N LEU A 136 11.26 9.20 -2.53
CA LEU A 136 10.27 9.42 -3.59
C LEU A 136 9.55 10.77 -3.45
N THR A 137 9.29 11.21 -2.21
CA THR A 137 8.66 12.50 -1.92
C THR A 137 9.60 13.65 -2.31
N ILE A 138 10.87 13.59 -1.89
CA ILE A 138 11.88 14.59 -2.27
C ILE A 138 12.03 14.64 -3.79
N ARG A 139 12.14 13.49 -4.45
CA ARG A 139 12.24 13.39 -5.92
C ARG A 139 11.04 14.03 -6.62
N ARG A 140 9.83 13.91 -6.04
CA ARG A 140 8.61 14.51 -6.60
C ARG A 140 8.51 16.02 -6.37
N ILE A 141 8.92 16.52 -5.21
CA ILE A 141 8.85 17.95 -4.88
C ILE A 141 9.93 18.74 -5.60
N ILE A 142 11.16 18.22 -5.65
CA ILE A 142 12.31 18.95 -6.21
C ILE A 142 12.44 18.72 -7.73
N GLY A 143 11.86 17.63 -8.25
CA GLY A 143 12.14 17.16 -9.60
C GLY A 143 13.46 16.42 -9.69
N TYR A 144 13.69 15.77 -10.82
CA TYR A 144 14.81 14.85 -11.03
C TYR A 144 15.41 15.01 -12.42
N GLU A 145 16.62 14.51 -12.60
CA GLU A 145 17.29 14.45 -13.89
C GLU A 145 17.41 12.99 -14.30
N VAL A 146 17.05 12.68 -15.54
CA VAL A 146 17.12 11.33 -16.07
C VAL A 146 17.86 11.33 -17.40
N ARG A 147 18.76 10.37 -17.57
CA ARG A 147 19.46 10.16 -18.84
C ARG A 147 18.57 9.38 -19.80
N VAL A 148 18.28 9.99 -20.95
CA VAL A 148 17.56 9.41 -22.07
C VAL A 148 18.53 9.37 -23.25
N TYR A 149 18.97 8.16 -23.62
CA TYR A 149 20.09 7.95 -24.56
C TYR A 149 21.36 8.68 -24.09
N SER A 150 21.86 9.62 -24.89
CA SER A 150 23.05 10.42 -24.59
C SER A 150 22.72 11.78 -23.97
N PHE A 151 21.44 12.08 -23.73
CA PHE A 151 21.00 13.38 -23.23
C PHE A 151 20.53 13.27 -21.78
N ASN A 152 20.89 14.26 -20.97
CA ASN A 152 20.29 14.42 -19.65
C ASN A 152 19.07 15.35 -19.75
N VAL A 153 17.93 14.88 -19.26
CA VAL A 153 16.67 15.62 -19.28
C VAL A 153 16.28 15.96 -17.85
N ARG A 154 16.12 17.25 -17.55
CA ARG A 154 15.57 17.71 -16.27
C ARG A 154 14.05 17.63 -16.31
N VAL A 155 13.49 16.80 -15.46
CA VAL A 155 12.03 16.67 -15.29
C VAL A 155 11.58 17.51 -14.10
N ASN A 156 10.70 18.47 -14.38
CA ASN A 156 10.01 19.23 -13.36
C ASN A 156 8.80 18.42 -12.87
N ALA A 157 9.05 17.48 -11.95
CA ALA A 157 8.04 16.58 -11.41
C ALA A 157 6.80 17.29 -10.81
N PRO A 158 6.93 18.45 -10.14
CA PRO A 158 5.77 19.20 -9.66
C PRO A 158 4.80 19.63 -10.76
N LYS A 159 5.31 20.03 -11.94
CA LYS A 159 4.46 20.46 -13.06
C LYS A 159 3.63 19.34 -13.69
N ILE A 160 4.01 18.09 -13.46
CA ILE A 160 3.33 16.90 -14.00
C ILE A 160 2.64 16.07 -12.90
N SER A 161 2.65 16.56 -11.65
CA SER A 161 2.02 15.90 -10.51
C SER A 161 0.62 16.45 -10.28
N TYR A 162 -0.30 15.59 -9.86
CA TYR A 162 -1.66 15.98 -9.48
C TYR A 162 -1.76 16.14 -7.97
N LEU A 163 -2.77 16.89 -7.49
CA LEU A 163 -3.02 17.06 -6.04
C LEU A 163 -3.20 15.70 -5.32
N ASP A 164 -3.83 14.74 -6.01
CA ASP A 164 -3.98 13.34 -5.58
C ASP A 164 -2.64 12.66 -5.22
N ASP A 165 -1.57 12.94 -5.98
CA ASP A 165 -0.23 12.39 -5.72
C ASP A 165 0.32 12.88 -4.38
N TYR A 166 0.17 14.17 -4.11
CA TYR A 166 0.66 14.77 -2.88
C TYR A 166 -0.17 14.32 -1.69
N PHE A 167 -1.49 14.25 -1.83
CA PHE A 167 -2.36 13.73 -0.80
C PHE A 167 -2.00 12.28 -0.41
N ALA A 168 -1.86 11.41 -1.41
CA ALA A 168 -1.40 10.03 -1.24
C ALA A 168 -0.04 9.91 -0.53
N LEU A 169 0.95 10.71 -0.95
CA LEU A 169 2.28 10.67 -0.34
C LEU A 169 2.27 11.19 1.09
N SER A 170 1.54 12.28 1.35
CA SER A 170 1.43 12.86 2.70
C SER A 170 0.78 11.90 3.68
N ILE A 171 -0.34 11.26 3.31
CA ILE A 171 -1.02 10.30 4.20
C ILE A 171 -0.15 9.07 4.47
N LEU A 172 0.53 8.53 3.45
CA LEU A 172 1.43 7.39 3.60
C LEU A 172 2.65 7.74 4.46
N LEU A 173 3.23 8.93 4.28
CA LEU A 173 4.38 9.38 5.08
C LEU A 173 4.00 9.48 6.56
N LEU A 174 2.85 10.08 6.88
CA LEU A 174 2.36 10.17 8.26
C LEU A 174 2.02 8.79 8.84
N LEU A 175 1.38 7.92 8.07
CA LEU A 175 1.04 6.56 8.47
C LEU A 175 2.30 5.77 8.85
N VAL A 176 3.27 5.72 7.96
CA VAL A 176 4.51 4.96 8.18
C VAL A 176 5.34 5.60 9.30
N LEU A 177 5.40 6.93 9.38
CA LEU A 177 6.09 7.63 10.45
C LEU A 177 5.50 7.29 11.82
N PHE A 178 4.19 7.43 12.01
CA PHE A 178 3.56 7.14 13.30
C PHE A 178 3.57 5.66 13.64
N GLY A 179 3.40 4.77 12.65
CA GLY A 179 3.57 3.34 12.86
C GLY A 179 4.97 3.00 13.34
N LEU A 180 6.00 3.55 12.69
CA LEU A 180 7.39 3.33 13.08
C LEU A 180 7.72 3.94 14.46
N MET A 181 7.15 5.10 14.80
CA MET A 181 7.25 5.68 16.13
C MET A 181 6.73 4.74 17.22
N GLN A 182 5.59 4.09 16.96
CA GLN A 182 5.03 3.09 17.86
C GLN A 182 5.92 1.86 17.98
N THR A 183 6.47 1.37 16.86
CA THR A 183 7.28 0.16 16.81
C THR A 183 8.66 0.31 17.44
N LEU A 184 9.32 1.47 17.31
CA LEU A 184 10.71 1.65 17.74
C LEU A 184 10.87 2.43 19.06
N TRP A 185 9.86 3.21 19.48
CA TRP A 185 9.97 4.05 20.68
C TRP A 185 8.88 3.82 21.71
N LEU A 186 7.60 3.81 21.30
CA LEU A 186 6.50 3.82 22.28
C LEU A 186 6.12 2.43 22.78
N HIS A 187 6.24 1.40 21.95
CA HIS A 187 5.86 0.02 22.24
C HIS A 187 4.48 -0.10 22.93
N PRO A 188 3.40 0.43 22.31
CA PRO A 188 2.08 0.44 22.93
C PRO A 188 1.56 -0.99 23.12
N ASP A 189 0.76 -1.19 24.17
CA ASP A 189 0.08 -2.46 24.44
C ASP A 189 -1.13 -2.65 23.51
N PHE A 190 -0.85 -2.93 22.24
CA PHE A 190 -1.87 -3.03 21.20
C PHE A 190 -2.76 -4.27 21.39
N GLU A 191 -2.27 -5.30 22.06
CA GLU A 191 -3.00 -6.51 22.42
C GLU A 191 -4.15 -6.22 23.41
N ALA A 192 -3.97 -5.26 24.33
CA ALA A 192 -5.01 -4.85 25.27
C ALA A 192 -5.92 -3.72 24.74
N THR A 193 -5.57 -3.11 23.61
CA THR A 193 -6.24 -1.90 23.10
C THR A 193 -6.78 -2.08 21.68
N VAL A 194 -5.91 -2.13 20.67
CA VAL A 194 -6.31 -2.15 19.26
C VAL A 194 -6.93 -3.49 18.86
N VAL A 195 -6.36 -4.62 19.30
CA VAL A 195 -6.88 -5.97 19.00
C VAL A 195 -8.32 -6.16 19.48
N PRO A 196 -8.64 -5.95 20.78
CA PRO A 196 -10.02 -6.09 21.26
C PRO A 196 -10.96 -5.02 20.67
N TRP A 197 -10.45 -3.83 20.33
CA TRP A 197 -11.24 -2.83 19.59
C TRP A 197 -11.66 -3.36 18.21
N ILE A 198 -10.73 -3.90 17.41
CA ILE A 198 -11.05 -4.50 16.09
C ILE A 198 -12.03 -5.66 16.24
N ALA A 199 -11.82 -6.54 17.23
CA ALA A 199 -12.74 -7.65 17.51
C ALA A 199 -14.16 -7.17 17.89
N SER A 200 -14.26 -6.08 18.66
CA SER A 200 -15.54 -5.46 18.99
C SER A 200 -16.27 -4.92 17.75
N LEU A 201 -15.52 -4.36 16.80
CA LEU A 201 -16.08 -3.90 15.53
C LEU A 201 -16.57 -5.08 14.68
N ALA A 202 -15.78 -6.15 14.58
CA ALA A 202 -16.12 -7.35 13.81
C ALA A 202 -17.36 -8.08 14.37
N SER A 203 -17.59 -7.99 15.68
CA SER A 203 -18.79 -8.53 16.34
C SER A 203 -20.01 -7.59 16.30
N PHE A 204 -19.92 -6.48 15.56
CA PHE A 204 -20.96 -5.44 15.45
C PHE A 204 -21.40 -4.85 16.81
N LYS A 205 -20.51 -4.89 17.80
CA LYS A 205 -20.70 -4.33 19.15
C LYS A 205 -19.51 -3.42 19.47
N PRO A 206 -19.41 -2.24 18.82
CA PRO A 206 -18.26 -1.36 18.95
C PRO A 206 -18.03 -0.94 20.40
N SER A 207 -16.83 -1.26 20.91
CA SER A 207 -16.39 -0.86 22.25
C SER A 207 -15.21 0.10 22.14
N VAL A 208 -15.51 1.40 22.16
CA VAL A 208 -14.50 2.46 22.01
C VAL A 208 -13.66 2.70 23.27
N SER A 209 -13.98 2.05 24.38
CA SER A 209 -13.17 2.14 25.61
C SER A 209 -11.76 1.58 25.41
N TYR A 210 -11.60 0.57 24.56
CA TYR A 210 -10.31 -0.06 24.27
C TYR A 210 -9.34 0.89 23.54
N ILE A 211 -9.83 1.64 22.54
CA ILE A 211 -8.99 2.59 21.80
C ILE A 211 -8.78 3.90 22.57
N ALA A 212 -9.73 4.28 23.42
CA ALA A 212 -9.65 5.53 24.18
C ALA A 212 -8.52 5.54 25.22
N ILE A 213 -8.11 4.37 25.73
CA ILE A 213 -6.96 4.22 26.63
C ILE A 213 -5.63 4.04 25.89
N ALA A 214 -5.66 3.86 24.57
CA ALA A 214 -4.43 3.74 23.78
C ALA A 214 -3.69 5.09 23.71
N PRO A 215 -2.36 5.11 23.59
CA PRO A 215 -1.61 6.34 23.40
C PRO A 215 -2.15 7.16 22.22
N LEU A 216 -2.10 8.50 22.32
CA LEU A 216 -2.66 9.40 21.30
C LEU A 216 -2.10 9.09 19.90
N ILE A 217 -0.81 8.77 19.78
CA ILE A 217 -0.18 8.41 18.51
C ILE A 217 -0.83 7.15 17.91
N THR A 218 -1.20 6.16 18.72
CA THR A 218 -1.95 4.98 18.26
C THR A 218 -3.33 5.36 17.73
N GLN A 219 -4.04 6.24 18.44
CA GLN A 219 -5.36 6.71 18.02
C GLN A 219 -5.29 7.47 16.68
N VAL A 220 -4.27 8.32 16.50
CA VAL A 220 -4.00 9.06 15.26
C VAL A 220 -3.61 8.11 14.13
N HIS A 221 -2.74 7.12 14.40
CA HIS A 221 -2.35 6.12 13.40
C HIS A 221 -3.56 5.33 12.88
N VAL A 222 -4.43 4.84 13.77
CA VAL A 222 -5.68 4.16 13.41
C VAL A 222 -6.61 5.08 12.61
N PHE A 223 -6.72 6.35 13.00
CA PHE A 223 -7.53 7.33 12.25
C PHE A 223 -6.99 7.55 10.83
N LEU A 224 -5.68 7.74 10.67
CA LEU A 224 -5.05 7.86 9.36
C LEU A 224 -5.22 6.60 8.52
N ALA A 225 -5.21 5.41 9.15
CA ALA A 225 -5.42 4.15 8.45
C ALA A 225 -6.85 4.07 7.92
N MET A 226 -7.85 4.46 8.71
CA MET A 226 -9.24 4.58 8.27
C MET A 226 -9.38 5.58 7.10
N LEU A 227 -8.75 6.74 7.19
CA LEU A 227 -8.76 7.74 6.12
C LEU A 227 -8.12 7.19 4.83
N PHE A 228 -6.98 6.49 4.96
CA PHE A 228 -6.30 5.86 3.83
C PHE A 228 -7.16 4.77 3.18
N ILE A 229 -7.80 3.91 3.97
CA ILE A 229 -8.71 2.86 3.47
C ILE A 229 -9.89 3.48 2.71
N ALA A 230 -10.51 4.55 3.24
CA ALA A 230 -11.60 5.24 2.55
C ALA A 230 -11.16 5.88 1.23
N TYR A 231 -9.94 6.43 1.18
CA TYR A 231 -9.35 7.03 -0.01
C TYR A 231 -8.88 5.99 -1.06
N PHE A 232 -8.47 4.80 -0.61
CA PHE A 232 -7.80 3.77 -1.40
C PHE A 232 -8.43 3.50 -2.78
N PRO A 233 -9.75 3.30 -2.94
CA PRO A 233 -10.31 2.91 -4.23
C PRO A 233 -10.35 4.06 -5.25
N TRP A 234 -10.25 5.31 -4.79
CA TRP A 234 -10.44 6.51 -5.60
C TRP A 234 -9.14 7.01 -6.21
N GLY A 235 -8.03 6.87 -5.50
CA GLY A 235 -6.72 7.34 -5.94
C GLY A 235 -5.94 6.33 -6.77
N LYS A 236 -4.65 6.64 -6.94
CA LYS A 236 -3.66 5.74 -7.57
C LYS A 236 -3.31 4.50 -6.72
N MET A 237 -3.85 4.41 -5.51
CA MET A 237 -3.69 3.27 -4.61
C MET A 237 -4.36 2.00 -5.11
N MET A 238 -5.23 2.09 -6.12
CA MET A 238 -5.80 0.91 -6.78
C MET A 238 -4.79 0.14 -7.66
N HIS A 239 -3.61 0.71 -7.93
CA HIS A 239 -2.61 0.08 -8.81
C HIS A 239 -2.29 -1.41 -8.52
N PRO A 240 -2.12 -1.92 -7.28
CA PRO A 240 -1.87 -3.34 -7.05
C PRO A 240 -2.99 -4.24 -7.59
N PHE A 241 -4.26 -3.80 -7.53
CA PHE A 241 -5.39 -4.54 -8.10
C PHE A 241 -5.39 -4.47 -9.63
N SER A 242 -5.04 -3.31 -10.19
CA SER A 242 -4.90 -3.13 -11.64
C SER A 242 -3.84 -4.06 -12.24
N PHE A 243 -2.69 -4.24 -11.58
CA PHE A 243 -1.62 -5.13 -12.05
C PHE A 243 -2.06 -6.59 -12.18
N LEU A 244 -2.97 -7.06 -11.31
CA LEU A 244 -3.45 -8.44 -11.31
C LEU A 244 -4.48 -8.70 -12.41
N ILE A 245 -5.22 -7.68 -12.84
CA ILE A 245 -6.46 -7.85 -13.60
C ILE A 245 -6.35 -7.28 -15.03
N MET A 246 -5.52 -6.26 -15.29
CA MET A 246 -5.44 -5.60 -16.60
C MET A 246 -4.70 -6.43 -17.67
N PRO A 247 -5.32 -6.74 -18.83
CA PRO A 247 -4.71 -7.56 -19.89
C PRO A 247 -3.45 -6.94 -20.50
N THR A 248 -3.31 -5.61 -20.51
CA THR A 248 -2.09 -4.92 -20.96
C THR A 248 -0.89 -5.18 -20.05
N ILE A 249 -1.13 -5.39 -18.76
CA ILE A 249 -0.09 -5.56 -17.76
C ILE A 249 0.22 -7.04 -17.54
N THR A 250 -0.80 -7.91 -17.62
CA THR A 250 -0.62 -9.36 -17.56
C THR A 250 0.04 -9.95 -18.80
N ARG A 251 0.15 -9.21 -19.91
CA ARG A 251 0.94 -9.62 -21.07
C ARG A 251 2.45 -9.47 -20.80
N PRO A 252 3.31 -10.37 -21.33
CA PRO A 252 4.76 -10.23 -21.27
C PRO A 252 5.22 -8.90 -21.83
N ALA A 253 6.27 -8.32 -21.23
CA ALA A 253 6.76 -7.02 -21.63
C ALA A 253 7.51 -7.22 -22.92
N ILE A 254 7.29 -6.33 -23.89
CA ILE A 254 8.14 -6.29 -25.07
C ILE A 254 9.54 -5.94 -24.56
N LYS A 255 10.46 -6.91 -24.66
CA LYS A 255 11.87 -6.67 -24.35
C LYS A 255 12.40 -5.68 -25.38
N ILE A 256 12.60 -4.43 -24.96
CA ILE A 256 13.38 -3.47 -25.73
C ILE A 256 14.84 -3.87 -25.54
N SER A 257 15.34 -4.79 -26.36
CA SER A 257 16.79 -4.89 -26.54
C SER A 257 17.25 -3.56 -27.14
N LYS A 258 18.41 -3.06 -26.69
CA LYS A 258 19.06 -1.92 -27.37
C LYS A 258 19.31 -2.34 -28.81
N LEU A 259 18.44 -1.92 -29.73
CA LEU A 259 18.75 -1.92 -31.15
C LEU A 259 19.91 -0.93 -31.33
N GLY A 260 21.09 -1.45 -31.64
CA GLY A 260 22.27 -0.65 -32.00
C GLY A 260 23.35 -0.57 -30.92
N ALA A 261 24.13 -1.64 -30.80
CA ALA A 261 25.57 -1.56 -30.52
C ALA A 261 26.22 -2.68 -31.34
N SER A 262 26.25 -2.46 -32.65
CA SER A 262 27.19 -3.13 -33.57
C SER A 262 28.49 -2.36 -33.56
#